data_AF-A0A1R1YMT1-F1
#
_entry.id   AF-A0A1R1YMT1-F1
#
_cell.length_a   1.000
_cell.length_b   1.000
_cell.length_c   1.000
_cell.angle_alpha   90.00
_cell.angle_beta   90.00
_cell.angle_gamma   90.00
#
_symmetry.space_group_name_H-M   'P 1'
#
loop_
_entity.id
_entity.type
_entity.pdbx_description
1 polymer ?
#
loop_
_entity_poly.entity_id
_entity_poly.type
_entity_poly.pdbx_seq_one_letter_code
_entity_poly.pdbx_strand_id
1 'polypeptide(L)'
;MSDYEEMNQAKGEFQAKYEKLTAKGHELELMRKEMQIQYNLIRKEKDELLKKNVENEEKIRYSEFRAELLSKEVEMYKEKRAMVTASLTGEARMWYDSEPDENLKNWETYRASLKRQFEGTKNIGNAIYILDNTKLELSFLYSEFILRVRPAIGMISGGNKNISIALLRKCLSSEISRHLPEIFETRVRSQH
;
A
#
# COMPACT_ATOMS: atom_id res chain seq x y z
N MET A 1 -15.01 -97.75 38.58
CA MET A 1 -14.15 -97.13 37.56
C MET A 1 -12.73 -97.29 38.04
N SER A 2 -11.81 -97.65 37.15
CA SER A 2 -10.40 -97.88 37.50
C SER A 2 -9.70 -96.53 37.66
N ASP A 3 -8.85 -96.35 38.68
CA ASP A 3 -8.04 -95.15 38.91
C ASP A 3 -7.29 -94.66 37.65
N TYR A 4 -7.03 -95.58 36.72
CA TYR A 4 -6.39 -95.32 35.43
C TYR A 4 -7.29 -94.54 34.43
N GLU A 5 -8.60 -94.74 34.45
CA GLU A 5 -9.55 -94.02 33.58
C GLU A 5 -9.73 -92.57 34.06
N GLU A 6 -9.84 -92.35 35.37
CA GLU A 6 -9.92 -91.01 35.97
C GLU A 6 -8.64 -90.20 35.71
N MET A 7 -7.46 -90.84 35.80
CA MET A 7 -6.18 -90.20 35.50
C MET A 7 -6.08 -89.76 34.03
N ASN A 8 -6.56 -90.59 33.08
CA ASN A 8 -6.55 -90.24 31.65
C ASN A 8 -7.56 -89.13 31.32
N GLN A 9 -8.73 -89.13 31.97
CA GLN A 9 -9.70 -88.05 31.83
C GLN A 9 -9.13 -86.72 32.36
N ALA A 10 -8.55 -86.72 33.57
CA ALA A 10 -7.93 -85.52 34.15
C ALA A 10 -6.79 -84.96 33.29
N LYS A 11 -5.99 -85.84 32.67
CA LYS A 11 -4.92 -85.44 31.74
C LYS A 11 -5.49 -84.79 30.47
N GLY A 12 -6.57 -85.32 29.91
CA GLY A 12 -7.27 -84.74 28.75
C GLY A 12 -7.86 -83.37 29.06
N GLU A 13 -8.50 -83.22 30.23
CA GLU A 13 -9.06 -81.94 30.68
C GLU A 13 -7.96 -80.88 30.91
N PHE A 14 -6.83 -81.27 31.48
CA PHE A 14 -5.69 -80.37 31.68
C PHE A 14 -5.08 -79.91 30.35
N GLN A 15 -4.91 -80.82 29.40
CA GLN A 15 -4.40 -80.51 28.05
C GLN A 15 -5.33 -79.53 27.31
N ALA A 16 -6.63 -79.79 27.32
CA ALA A 16 -7.62 -78.89 26.71
C ALA A 16 -7.62 -77.48 27.35
N LYS A 17 -7.45 -77.41 28.69
CA LYS A 17 -7.34 -76.14 29.41
C LYS A 17 -6.07 -75.38 29.05
N TYR A 18 -4.94 -76.08 28.89
CA TYR A 18 -3.67 -75.51 28.46
C TYR A 18 -3.74 -74.94 27.04
N GLU A 19 -4.33 -75.67 26.10
CA GLU A 19 -4.53 -75.23 24.71
C GLU A 19 -5.44 -73.99 24.65
N LYS A 20 -6.53 -73.98 25.43
CA LYS A 20 -7.44 -72.83 25.53
C LYS A 20 -6.74 -71.58 26.12
N LEU A 21 -5.90 -71.76 27.14
CA LEU A 21 -5.09 -70.66 27.70
C LEU A 21 -4.08 -70.13 26.70
N THR A 22 -3.44 -71.02 25.95
CA THR A 22 -2.47 -70.67 24.91
C THR A 22 -3.14 -69.86 23.79
N ALA A 23 -4.29 -70.30 23.30
CA ALA A 23 -5.08 -69.58 22.28
C ALA A 23 -5.50 -68.18 22.78
N LYS A 24 -5.99 -68.08 24.02
CA LYS A 24 -6.34 -66.80 24.64
C LYS A 24 -5.14 -65.86 24.79
N GLY A 25 -3.95 -66.41 25.05
CA GLY A 25 -2.69 -65.64 25.07
C GLY A 25 -2.37 -65.01 23.70
N HIS A 26 -2.52 -65.79 22.62
CA HIS A 26 -2.30 -65.29 21.26
C HIS A 26 -3.32 -64.21 20.87
N GLU A 27 -4.58 -64.39 21.25
CA GLU A 27 -5.66 -63.42 20.99
C GLU A 27 -5.40 -62.08 21.69
N LEU A 28 -4.96 -62.11 22.95
CA LEU A 28 -4.57 -60.91 23.71
C LEU A 28 -3.36 -60.20 23.08
N GLU A 29 -2.39 -60.96 22.56
CA GLU A 29 -1.24 -60.38 21.87
C GLU A 29 -1.66 -59.70 20.56
N LEU A 30 -2.60 -60.30 19.81
CA LEU A 30 -3.18 -59.71 18.61
C LEU A 30 -3.90 -58.39 18.94
N MET A 31 -4.77 -58.39 19.95
CA MET A 31 -5.47 -57.18 20.41
C MET A 31 -4.50 -56.08 20.85
N ARG A 32 -3.39 -56.43 21.52
CA ARG A 32 -2.35 -55.45 21.89
C ARG A 32 -1.71 -54.83 20.64
N LYS A 33 -1.38 -55.64 19.63
CA LYS A 33 -0.80 -55.15 18.36
C LYS A 33 -1.79 -54.24 17.63
N GLU A 34 -3.06 -54.62 17.57
CA GLU A 34 -4.13 -53.79 16.98
C GLU A 34 -4.28 -52.46 17.70
N MET A 35 -4.34 -52.45 19.04
CA MET A 35 -4.38 -51.20 19.81
C MET A 35 -3.17 -50.31 19.54
N GLN A 36 -1.97 -50.89 19.42
CA GLN A 36 -0.77 -50.10 19.13
C GLN A 36 -0.82 -49.47 17.74
N ILE A 37 -1.35 -50.20 16.74
CA ILE A 37 -1.56 -49.66 15.39
C ILE A 37 -2.56 -48.50 15.44
N GLN A 38 -3.70 -48.68 16.10
CA GLN A 38 -4.71 -47.63 16.24
C GLN A 38 -4.16 -46.38 16.94
N TYR A 39 -3.40 -46.55 18.03
CA TYR A 39 -2.75 -45.44 18.72
C TYR A 39 -1.80 -44.66 17.80
N ASN A 40 -0.98 -45.37 17.03
CA ASN A 40 -0.04 -44.74 16.10
C ASN A 40 -0.77 -43.98 14.97
N LEU A 41 -1.89 -44.52 14.48
CA LEU A 41 -2.72 -43.86 13.46
C LEU A 41 -3.33 -42.56 14.00
N ILE A 42 -3.95 -42.61 15.17
CA ILE A 42 -4.55 -41.44 15.84
C ILE A 42 -3.50 -40.36 16.08
N ARG A 43 -2.30 -40.75 16.54
CA ARG A 43 -1.20 -39.82 16.76
C ARG A 43 -0.78 -39.13 15.46
N LYS A 44 -0.62 -39.89 14.37
CA LYS A 44 -0.22 -39.35 13.07
C LYS A 44 -1.28 -38.38 12.53
N GLU A 45 -2.56 -38.75 12.61
CA GLU A 45 -3.67 -37.89 12.18
C GLU A 45 -3.71 -36.57 12.98
N LYS A 46 -3.49 -36.65 14.30
CA LYS A 46 -3.41 -35.46 15.16
C LYS A 46 -2.27 -34.53 14.73
N ASP A 47 -1.08 -35.06 14.44
CA ASP A 47 0.07 -34.27 14.02
C ASP A 47 -0.18 -33.59 12.65
N GLU A 48 -0.82 -34.31 11.72
CA GLU A 48 -1.22 -33.76 10.41
C GLU A 48 -2.26 -32.64 10.54
N LEU A 49 -3.27 -32.82 11.40
CA LEU A 49 -4.27 -31.79 11.68
C LEU A 49 -3.64 -30.55 12.34
N LEU A 50 -2.72 -30.74 13.27
CA LEU A 50 -2.01 -29.63 13.91
C LEU A 50 -1.21 -28.82 12.89
N LYS A 51 -0.48 -29.50 11.99
CA LYS A 51 0.27 -28.85 10.93
C LYS A 51 -0.65 -28.04 10.01
N LYS A 52 -1.76 -28.64 9.57
CA LYS A 52 -2.74 -27.98 8.72
C LYS A 52 -3.38 -26.76 9.39
N ASN A 53 -3.62 -26.82 10.70
CA ASN A 53 -4.14 -25.68 11.46
C ASN A 53 -3.14 -24.52 11.49
N VAL A 54 -1.86 -24.80 11.75
CA VAL A 54 -0.80 -23.76 11.73
C VAL A 54 -0.71 -23.11 10.34
N GLU A 55 -0.67 -23.90 9.27
CA GLU A 55 -0.64 -23.37 7.90
C GLU A 55 -1.88 -22.50 7.57
N ASN A 56 -3.05 -22.88 8.08
CA ASN A 56 -4.28 -22.11 7.90
C ASN A 56 -4.25 -20.79 8.69
N GLU A 57 -3.77 -20.80 9.94
CA GLU A 57 -3.61 -19.59 10.74
C GLU A 57 -2.64 -18.60 10.10
N GLU A 58 -1.53 -19.08 9.54
CA GLU A 58 -0.59 -18.24 8.79
C GLU A 58 -1.24 -17.62 7.54
N LYS A 59 -2.03 -18.40 6.79
CA LYS A 59 -2.78 -17.89 5.63
C LYS A 59 -3.80 -16.83 6.03
N ILE A 60 -4.54 -17.05 7.12
CA ILE A 60 -5.50 -16.08 7.65
C ILE A 60 -4.78 -14.79 8.01
N ARG A 61 -3.71 -14.89 8.82
CA ARG A 61 -2.90 -13.73 9.24
C ARG A 61 -2.36 -12.93 8.05
N TYR A 62 -1.84 -13.62 7.03
CA TYR A 62 -1.35 -12.95 5.83
C TYR A 62 -2.48 -12.22 5.08
N SER A 63 -3.65 -12.84 4.97
CA SER A 63 -4.81 -12.23 4.31
C SER A 63 -5.33 -11.00 5.05
N GLU A 64 -5.36 -11.04 6.39
CA GLU A 64 -5.76 -9.92 7.24
C GLU A 64 -4.78 -8.75 7.10
N PHE A 65 -3.48 -9.02 7.17
CA PHE A 65 -2.45 -8.00 6.97
C PHE A 65 -2.56 -7.34 5.60
N ARG A 66 -2.80 -8.12 4.54
CA ARG A 66 -2.99 -7.59 3.20
C ARG A 66 -4.25 -6.72 3.09
N ALA A 67 -5.35 -7.13 3.73
CA ALA A 67 -6.58 -6.35 3.77
C ALA A 67 -6.39 -5.02 4.52
N GLU A 68 -5.62 -5.03 5.62
CA GLU A 68 -5.29 -3.82 6.37
C GLU A 68 -4.46 -2.82 5.55
N LEU A 69 -3.43 -3.31 4.84
CA LEU A 69 -2.64 -2.48 3.92
C LEU A 69 -3.50 -1.83 2.83
N LEU A 70 -4.33 -2.63 2.16
CA LEU A 70 -5.25 -2.13 1.13
C LEU A 70 -6.23 -1.10 1.71
N SER A 71 -6.74 -1.33 2.91
CA SER A 71 -7.63 -0.38 3.58
C SER A 71 -6.93 0.95 3.85
N LYS A 72 -5.68 0.92 4.32
CA LYS A 72 -4.87 2.12 4.55
C LYS A 72 -4.57 2.87 3.26
N GLU A 73 -4.26 2.17 2.18
CA GLU A 73 -4.04 2.77 0.85
C GLU A 73 -5.31 3.46 0.33
N VAL A 74 -6.47 2.82 0.47
CA VAL A 74 -7.76 3.40 0.07
C VAL A 74 -8.07 4.66 0.88
N GLU A 75 -7.82 4.65 2.19
CA GLU A 75 -8.11 5.80 3.04
C GLU A 75 -7.18 6.98 2.73
N MET A 76 -5.88 6.72 2.60
CA MET A 76 -4.90 7.73 2.15
C MET A 76 -5.29 8.32 0.78
N TYR A 77 -5.79 7.50 -0.14
CA TYR A 77 -6.29 7.99 -1.44
C TYR A 77 -7.49 8.93 -1.28
N LYS A 78 -8.47 8.57 -0.44
CA LYS A 78 -9.64 9.42 -0.18
C LYS A 78 -9.24 10.77 0.41
N GLU A 79 -8.32 10.78 1.38
CA GLU A 79 -7.79 12.00 1.97
C GLU A 79 -7.11 12.90 0.94
N LYS A 80 -6.20 12.33 0.13
CA LYS A 80 -5.51 13.06 -0.94
C LYS A 80 -6.49 13.63 -1.96
N ARG A 81 -7.47 12.83 -2.39
CA ARG A 81 -8.50 13.28 -3.33
C ARG A 81 -9.31 14.42 -2.73
N ALA A 82 -9.78 14.28 -1.49
CA ALA A 82 -10.57 15.30 -0.81
C ALA A 82 -9.79 16.63 -0.70
N MET A 83 -8.52 16.59 -0.32
CA MET A 83 -7.66 17.79 -0.29
C MET A 83 -7.54 18.47 -1.66
N VAL A 84 -7.26 17.70 -2.72
CA VAL A 84 -7.11 18.27 -4.06
C VAL A 84 -8.45 18.85 -4.52
N THR A 85 -9.54 18.10 -4.41
CA THR A 85 -10.89 18.54 -4.81
C THR A 85 -11.35 19.78 -4.05
N ALA A 86 -11.04 19.90 -2.75
CA ALA A 86 -11.34 21.09 -1.95
C ALA A 86 -10.53 22.32 -2.39
N SER A 87 -9.36 22.11 -3.00
CA SER A 87 -8.51 23.18 -3.52
C SER A 87 -8.87 23.60 -4.95
N LEU A 88 -9.72 22.85 -5.65
CA LEU A 88 -10.13 23.18 -7.02
C LEU A 88 -11.16 24.31 -7.01
N THR A 89 -10.93 25.32 -7.85
CA THR A 89 -11.81 26.48 -8.01
C THR A 89 -12.02 26.80 -9.49
N GLY A 90 -13.13 27.45 -9.83
CA GLY A 90 -13.40 27.94 -11.20
C GLY A 90 -13.40 26.82 -12.24
N GLU A 91 -12.73 27.04 -13.38
CA GLU A 91 -12.65 26.08 -14.49
C GLU A 91 -12.13 24.70 -14.08
N ALA A 92 -11.18 24.64 -13.14
CA ALA A 92 -10.63 23.38 -12.67
C ALA A 92 -11.66 22.57 -11.87
N ARG A 93 -12.58 23.25 -11.16
CA ARG A 93 -13.68 22.58 -10.46
C ARG A 93 -14.75 22.10 -11.43
N MET A 94 -15.13 22.92 -12.40
CA MET A 94 -16.10 22.52 -13.43
C MET A 94 -15.59 21.33 -14.25
N TRP A 95 -14.30 21.33 -14.60
CA TRP A 95 -13.67 20.18 -15.26
C TRP A 95 -13.77 18.92 -14.41
N TYR A 96 -13.40 19.00 -13.13
CA TYR A 96 -13.45 17.86 -12.21
C TYR A 96 -14.86 17.26 -12.09
N ASP A 97 -15.90 18.11 -12.00
CA ASP A 97 -17.29 17.66 -11.93
C ASP A 97 -17.79 17.04 -13.25
N SER A 98 -17.09 17.27 -14.38
CA SER A 98 -17.42 16.73 -15.71
C SER A 98 -16.58 15.53 -16.13
N GLU A 99 -15.50 15.20 -15.39
CA GLU A 99 -14.57 14.13 -15.75
C GLU A 99 -15.14 12.75 -15.38
N PRO A 100 -15.04 11.72 -16.26
CA PRO A 100 -15.49 10.37 -15.97
C PRO A 100 -14.88 9.77 -14.69
N ASP A 101 -15.70 9.04 -13.93
CA ASP A 101 -15.29 8.39 -12.69
C ASP A 101 -14.07 7.45 -12.84
N GLU A 102 -13.89 6.82 -14.01
CA GLU A 102 -12.73 5.97 -14.31
C GLU A 102 -11.40 6.74 -14.21
N ASN A 103 -11.40 7.98 -14.69
CA ASN A 103 -10.25 8.89 -14.66
C ASN A 103 -10.00 9.47 -13.27
N LEU A 104 -10.97 9.32 -12.35
CA LEU A 104 -10.91 9.74 -10.96
C LEU A 104 -10.88 8.55 -9.99
N LYS A 105 -10.63 7.31 -10.46
CA LYS A 105 -10.78 6.09 -9.66
C LYS A 105 -9.68 5.90 -8.61
N ASN A 106 -8.42 6.14 -8.99
CA ASN A 106 -7.26 6.04 -8.09
C ASN A 106 -6.34 7.25 -8.27
N TRP A 107 -5.32 7.36 -7.41
CA TRP A 107 -4.44 8.53 -7.41
C TRP A 107 -3.65 8.66 -8.71
N GLU A 108 -3.17 7.55 -9.27
CA GLU A 108 -2.38 7.52 -10.49
C GLU A 108 -3.18 8.03 -11.69
N THR A 109 -4.41 7.53 -11.87
CA THR A 109 -5.30 7.97 -12.96
C THR A 109 -5.76 9.41 -12.73
N TYR A 110 -6.10 9.79 -11.51
CA TYR A 110 -6.51 11.16 -11.19
C TYR A 110 -5.38 12.16 -11.48
N ARG A 111 -4.16 11.86 -11.02
CA ARG A 111 -2.97 12.68 -11.25
C ARG A 111 -2.63 12.75 -12.74
N ALA A 112 -2.74 11.64 -13.47
CA ALA A 112 -2.51 11.62 -14.91
C ALA A 112 -3.53 12.48 -15.67
N SER A 113 -4.80 12.42 -15.30
CA SER A 113 -5.87 13.24 -15.88
C SER A 113 -5.68 14.73 -15.61
N LEU A 114 -5.33 15.08 -14.36
CA LEU A 114 -4.97 16.46 -13.99
C LEU A 114 -3.79 16.98 -14.81
N LYS A 115 -2.75 16.16 -15.00
CA LYS A 115 -1.64 16.52 -15.88
C LYS A 115 -2.10 16.70 -17.31
N ARG A 116 -2.79 15.73 -17.91
CA ARG A 116 -3.27 15.83 -19.30
C ARG A 116 -4.07 17.11 -19.54
N GLN A 117 -4.95 17.48 -18.60
CA GLN A 117 -5.80 18.65 -18.72
C GLN A 117 -5.05 19.97 -18.52
N PHE A 118 -4.19 20.05 -17.50
CA PHE A 118 -3.59 21.33 -17.08
C PHE A 118 -2.09 21.46 -17.33
N GLU A 119 -1.38 20.40 -17.73
CA GLU A 119 0.05 20.47 -18.04
C GLU A 119 0.31 21.32 -19.30
N GLY A 120 -0.65 21.37 -20.24
CA GLY A 120 -0.62 22.30 -21.38
C GLY A 120 -0.64 23.78 -21.00
N THR A 121 -1.10 24.14 -19.79
CA THR A 121 -1.03 25.52 -19.26
C THR A 121 0.40 25.91 -18.83
N LYS A 122 1.31 24.95 -18.72
CA LYS A 122 2.73 25.18 -18.43
C LYS A 122 3.54 25.33 -19.72
N ASN A 123 3.17 26.32 -20.52
CA ASN A 123 3.92 26.70 -21.70
C ASN A 123 4.47 28.13 -21.56
N ILE A 124 5.52 28.44 -22.34
CA ILE A 124 6.22 29.73 -22.29
C ILE A 124 5.25 30.89 -22.58
N GLY A 125 4.30 30.71 -23.50
CA GLY A 125 3.32 31.74 -23.84
C GLY A 125 2.43 32.13 -22.66
N ASN A 126 1.91 31.15 -21.92
CA ASN A 126 1.12 31.41 -20.71
C ASN A 126 1.98 32.03 -19.60
N ALA A 127 3.24 31.60 -19.46
CA ALA A 127 4.17 32.23 -18.53
C ALA A 127 4.40 33.71 -18.86
N ILE A 128 4.59 34.06 -20.14
CA ILE A 128 4.70 35.46 -20.59
C ILE A 128 3.41 36.23 -20.27
N TYR A 129 2.25 35.66 -20.61
CA TYR A 129 0.95 36.27 -20.32
C TYR A 129 0.78 36.59 -18.82
N ILE A 130 1.11 35.65 -17.93
CA ILE A 130 1.04 35.86 -16.48
C ILE A 130 1.94 37.01 -16.05
N LEU A 131 3.18 37.09 -16.56
CA LEU A 131 4.13 38.14 -16.18
C LEU A 131 3.74 39.53 -16.67
N ASP A 132 3.11 39.61 -17.85
CA ASP A 132 2.65 40.86 -18.41
C ASP A 132 1.39 41.39 -17.71
N ASN A 133 0.50 40.50 -17.28
CA ASN A 133 -0.80 40.87 -16.71
C ASN A 133 -0.86 40.86 -15.17
N THR A 134 0.16 40.32 -14.48
CA THR A 134 0.19 40.32 -13.01
C THR A 134 1.11 41.41 -12.50
N LYS A 135 0.53 42.42 -11.84
CA LYS A 135 1.25 43.47 -11.11
C LYS A 135 1.03 43.31 -9.61
N LEU A 136 2.11 43.32 -8.84
CA LEU A 136 2.04 43.46 -7.40
C LEU A 136 1.64 44.90 -7.09
N GLU A 137 0.43 45.06 -6.56
CA GLU A 137 -0.10 46.32 -6.05
C GLU A 137 -0.21 46.28 -4.53
N LEU A 138 -0.35 47.43 -3.87
CA LEU A 138 -0.47 47.50 -2.41
C LEU A 138 -1.73 46.80 -1.87
N SER A 139 -2.78 46.69 -2.68
CA SER A 139 -4.04 45.99 -2.37
C SER A 139 -3.93 44.47 -2.51
N PHE A 140 -2.85 43.95 -3.09
CA PHE A 140 -2.74 42.55 -3.47
C PHE A 140 -2.16 41.70 -2.34
N LEU A 141 -2.72 40.50 -2.13
CA LEU A 141 -2.11 39.53 -1.22
C LEU A 141 -0.80 39.01 -1.81
N TYR A 142 0.30 39.24 -1.11
CA TYR A 142 1.63 38.80 -1.56
C TYR A 142 1.72 37.29 -1.82
N SER A 143 1.01 36.49 -1.02
CA SER A 143 0.92 35.04 -1.20
C SER A 143 0.33 34.66 -2.56
N GLU A 144 -0.76 35.30 -2.98
CA GLU A 144 -1.40 35.05 -4.27
C GLU A 144 -0.52 35.48 -5.44
N PHE A 145 0.14 36.64 -5.31
CA PHE A 145 1.11 37.12 -6.28
C PHE A 145 2.23 36.10 -6.51
N ILE A 146 2.86 35.64 -5.43
CA ILE A 146 3.98 34.71 -5.50
C ILE A 146 3.56 33.36 -6.09
N LEU A 147 2.38 32.84 -5.73
CA LEU A 147 1.87 31.58 -6.27
C LEU A 147 1.67 31.64 -7.78
N ARG A 148 1.26 32.78 -8.33
CA ARG A 148 1.08 32.96 -9.78
C ARG A 148 2.39 33.21 -10.53
N VAL A 149 3.21 34.13 -10.01
CA VAL A 149 4.38 34.65 -10.75
C VAL A 149 5.59 33.73 -10.65
N ARG A 150 5.83 33.08 -9.49
CA ARG A 150 7.04 32.26 -9.28
C ARG A 150 7.17 31.09 -10.28
N PRO A 151 6.11 30.30 -10.59
CA PRO A 151 6.21 29.25 -11.59
C PRO A 151 6.54 29.77 -13.00
N ALA A 152 5.92 30.90 -13.40
CA ALA A 152 6.17 31.54 -14.69
C ALA A 152 7.62 32.02 -14.82
N ILE A 153 8.16 32.65 -13.78
CA ILE A 153 9.57 33.07 -13.75
C ILE A 153 10.51 31.89 -13.80
N GLY A 154 10.24 30.84 -13.03
CA GLY A 154 11.06 29.61 -13.06
C GLY A 154 11.13 29.00 -14.46
N MET A 155 10.01 29.01 -15.18
CA MET A 155 9.93 28.52 -16.56
C MET A 155 10.75 29.36 -17.54
N ILE A 156 10.61 30.69 -17.50
CA ILE A 156 11.30 31.57 -18.47
C ILE A 156 12.79 31.71 -18.14
N SER A 157 13.13 31.82 -16.86
CA SER A 157 14.51 32.04 -16.44
C SER A 157 15.40 30.80 -16.55
N GLY A 158 14.81 29.60 -16.59
CA GLY A 158 15.56 28.34 -16.53
C GLY A 158 16.44 28.22 -15.27
N GLY A 159 16.10 28.92 -14.19
CA GLY A 159 16.89 28.97 -12.96
C GLY A 159 17.97 30.07 -12.91
N ASN A 160 18.10 30.91 -13.96
CA ASN A 160 19.01 32.06 -13.92
C ASN A 160 18.50 33.13 -12.95
N LYS A 161 19.26 33.41 -11.89
CA LYS A 161 18.89 34.34 -10.83
C LYS A 161 18.75 35.79 -11.34
N ASN A 162 19.61 36.23 -12.25
CA ASN A 162 19.56 37.60 -12.77
C ASN A 162 18.30 37.82 -13.61
N ILE A 163 17.99 36.86 -14.49
CA ILE A 163 16.74 36.88 -15.28
C ILE A 163 15.52 36.81 -14.34
N SER A 164 15.57 35.96 -13.32
CA SER A 164 14.49 35.85 -12.33
C SER A 164 14.20 37.16 -11.61
N ILE A 165 15.25 37.86 -11.16
CA ILE A 165 15.15 39.16 -10.49
C ILE A 165 14.59 40.22 -11.45
N ALA A 166 15.06 40.25 -12.71
CA ALA A 166 14.56 41.18 -13.71
C ALA A 166 13.06 40.97 -14.00
N LEU A 167 12.63 39.71 -14.16
CA LEU A 167 11.23 39.37 -14.37
C LEU A 167 10.36 39.70 -13.14
N LEU A 168 10.85 39.44 -11.91
CA LEU A 168 10.15 39.83 -10.68
C LEU A 168 9.93 41.34 -10.62
N ARG A 169 10.96 42.14 -10.94
CA ARG A 169 10.86 43.60 -10.97
C ARG A 169 9.87 44.10 -12.01
N LYS A 170 9.81 43.46 -13.17
CA LYS A 170 8.80 43.78 -14.21
C LYS A 170 7.38 43.59 -13.69
N CYS A 171 7.15 42.67 -12.77
CA CYS A 171 5.83 42.41 -12.17
C CYS A 171 5.49 43.33 -10.99
N LEU A 172 6.30 44.34 -10.65
CA LEU A 172 5.96 45.31 -9.60
C LEU A 172 5.20 46.51 -10.19
N SER A 173 4.22 47.04 -9.45
CA SER A 173 3.63 48.33 -9.79
C SER A 173 4.66 49.46 -9.61
N SER A 174 4.44 50.60 -10.27
CA SER A 174 5.31 51.79 -10.14
C SER A 174 5.38 52.31 -8.71
N GLU A 175 4.30 52.17 -7.95
CA GLU A 175 4.22 52.58 -6.56
C GLU A 175 5.18 51.78 -5.65
N ILE A 176 5.38 50.50 -5.95
CA ILE A 176 6.36 49.66 -5.24
C ILE A 176 7.75 49.84 -5.84
N SER A 177 7.88 49.86 -7.17
CA SER A 177 9.18 49.84 -7.85
C SER A 177 10.00 51.09 -7.57
N ARG A 178 9.37 52.25 -7.36
CA ARG A 178 10.06 53.52 -7.01
C ARG A 178 10.86 53.45 -5.71
N HIS A 179 10.55 52.50 -4.84
CA HIS A 179 11.26 52.29 -3.57
C HIS A 179 12.43 51.32 -3.70
N LEU A 180 12.64 50.71 -4.87
CA LEU A 180 13.74 49.79 -5.10
C LEU A 180 14.93 50.50 -5.75
N PRO A 181 16.17 50.15 -5.35
CA PRO A 181 17.36 50.70 -5.97
C PRO A 181 17.46 50.27 -7.44
N GLU A 182 17.95 51.14 -8.31
CA GLU A 182 18.32 50.78 -9.68
C GLU A 182 19.42 49.70 -9.63
N ILE A 183 19.22 48.59 -10.35
CA ILE A 183 20.31 47.62 -10.52
C ILE A 183 21.22 48.20 -11.58
N PHE A 184 22.35 48.75 -11.17
CA PHE A 184 23.46 48.94 -12.09
C PHE A 184 23.93 47.56 -12.49
N GLU A 185 23.76 47.21 -13.77
CA GLU A 185 24.53 46.13 -14.36
C GLU A 185 25.99 46.44 -14.07
N THR A 186 26.64 45.62 -13.24
CA THR A 186 28.09 45.61 -13.17
C THR A 186 28.58 45.19 -14.55
N ARG A 187 28.84 46.19 -15.41
CA ARG A 187 29.65 46.03 -16.62
C ARG A 187 30.90 45.30 -16.16
N VAL A 188 31.01 44.03 -16.52
CA VAL A 188 32.28 43.31 -16.47
C VAL A 188 33.17 44.10 -17.41
N ARG A 189 34.01 44.99 -16.85
CA ARG A 189 35.13 45.58 -17.57
C ARG A 189 36.06 44.41 -17.87
N SER A 190 35.92 43.81 -19.04
CA SER A 190 36.98 43.02 -19.64
C SER A 190 38.16 43.96 -19.83
N GLN A 191 39.14 43.87 -18.95
CA GLN A 191 40.45 44.49 -19.17
C GLN A 191 41.16 43.71 -20.28
N HIS A 192 41.25 44.33 -21.45
CA HIS A 192 42.30 44.10 -22.44
C HIS A 192 42.96 45.45 -22.70
#